data_AF-A0A7J6J7E7-F1
#
_entry.id   AF-A0A7J6J7E7-F1
#
_cell.length_a   1.000
_cell.length_b   1.000
_cell.length_c   1.000
_cell.angle_alpha   90.00
_cell.angle_beta   90.00
_cell.angle_gamma   90.00
#
_symmetry.space_group_name_H-M   'P 1'
#
loop_
_entity.id
_entity.type
_entity.pdbx_description
1 polymer ?
#
loop_
_entity_poly.entity_id
_entity_poly.type
_entity_poly.pdbx_seq_one_letter_code
_entity_poly.pdbx_strand_id
1 'polypeptide(L)'
;MPSYSQDDVLRALAAIANESDQRSMETPSLLERTGCSLLLRETHLQWFKHLAIPEIMAIKASNRYNMDETGILEGRGSNGLVLGSSETRSIRKKEPGSRAWTSLIECISATGKALPPLVIYKGKSVQQQWFPLDLTPYESWKFTATENGWTSDSTAVKWLTEVFIPSTQPGDPSEVRLLILDGHGSHETTAFMYTCFRNKIHLLFLPAHTSHVLQPLDQSVFGPLKAAYKKELGLLAEWDAGTVVGKRNFVICYGKARKAALTSKNIISGWKWTGLWPVSMARPLMSPLLLENTSTPAKPAGQVCKGLSDGKASEKWAADTSAVPWSTPKKRDELQDQFSLFSKLDNDEHTQRLLFRKVQKGFDEKAYQLAVAQRKIEALQAEVDASRARKRKKVKMSPNSKFADIEAIRRAQIEAGELESSTDESSESENPSDSESCIVVAS
;
A
#
# COMPACT_ATOMS: atom_id res chain seq x y z
N MET A 1 -2.33 33.10 -37.24
CA MET A 1 -2.26 32.42 -35.93
C MET A 1 -1.01 32.93 -35.24
N PRO A 2 -1.08 33.68 -34.14
CA PRO A 2 0.13 34.18 -33.50
C PRO A 2 0.81 33.00 -32.79
N SER A 3 2.04 32.70 -33.20
CA SER A 3 2.93 31.74 -32.54
C SER A 3 3.41 32.35 -31.23
N TYR A 4 2.95 31.84 -30.09
CA TYR A 4 3.55 32.18 -28.80
C TYR A 4 4.97 31.62 -28.75
N SER A 5 5.94 32.48 -28.43
CA SER A 5 7.34 32.07 -28.35
C SER A 5 7.58 31.28 -27.07
N GLN A 6 8.59 30.41 -27.09
CA GLN A 6 8.97 29.57 -25.94
C GLN A 6 9.35 30.41 -24.71
N ASP A 7 9.73 31.67 -24.90
CA ASP A 7 10.00 32.64 -23.84
C ASP A 7 8.72 33.16 -23.16
N ASP A 8 7.59 33.19 -23.86
CA ASP A 8 6.30 33.65 -23.30
C ASP A 8 5.73 32.62 -22.32
N VAL A 9 5.94 31.33 -22.60
CA VAL A 9 5.58 30.22 -21.69
C VAL A 9 6.47 30.23 -20.45
N LEU A 10 7.78 30.46 -20.62
CA LEU A 10 8.72 30.56 -19.50
C LEU A 10 8.43 31.78 -18.60
N ARG A 11 8.05 32.93 -19.17
CA ARG A 11 7.65 34.11 -18.39
C ARG A 11 6.33 33.89 -17.64
N ALA A 12 5.37 33.22 -18.25
CA ALA A 12 4.11 32.88 -17.58
C ALA A 12 4.34 31.93 -16.39
N LEU A 13 5.25 30.97 -16.52
CA LEU A 13 5.59 30.04 -15.44
C LEU A 13 6.43 30.70 -14.32
N ALA A 14 7.32 31.63 -14.66
CA ALA A 14 8.13 32.37 -13.67
C ALA A 14 7.32 33.39 -12.87
N ALA A 15 6.28 34.00 -13.46
CA ALA A 15 5.40 34.93 -12.77
C ALA A 15 4.56 34.25 -11.66
N ILE A 16 4.19 32.98 -11.85
CA ILE A 16 3.39 32.20 -10.90
C ILE A 16 4.20 31.86 -9.63
N ALA A 17 5.52 31.68 -9.74
CA ALA A 17 6.38 31.36 -8.59
C ALA A 17 6.59 32.55 -7.62
N ASN A 18 6.44 33.80 -8.09
CA ASN A 18 6.68 35.00 -7.29
C ASN A 18 5.46 35.44 -6.45
N GLU A 19 4.24 35.06 -6.80
CA GLU A 19 3.04 35.42 -6.03
C GLU A 19 2.82 34.55 -4.79
N SER A 20 3.45 33.38 -4.72
CA SER A 20 3.34 32.41 -3.61
C SER A 20 4.11 32.78 -2.34
N ASP A 21 5.02 33.77 -2.39
CA ASP A 21 6.03 33.99 -1.34
C ASP A 21 5.59 34.95 -0.20
N GLN A 22 4.36 35.50 -0.24
CA GLN A 22 4.00 36.65 0.64
C GLN A 22 2.90 36.45 1.70
N ARG A 23 2.31 35.27 1.95
CA ARG A 23 1.31 35.15 3.05
C ARG A 23 1.46 33.89 3.88
N SER A 24 2.20 34.02 4.97
CA SER A 24 2.20 33.07 6.09
C SER A 24 1.47 33.64 7.31
N MET A 25 0.68 32.77 7.93
CA MET A 25 0.22 32.74 9.34
C MET A 25 -0.80 33.79 9.81
N GLU A 26 -2.07 33.39 9.82
CA GLU A 26 -3.01 33.55 10.95
C GLU A 26 -4.26 32.68 10.72
N THR A 27 -4.87 32.13 11.79
CA THR A 27 -6.08 31.30 11.70
C THR A 27 -7.32 32.17 11.45
N PRO A 28 -8.11 31.97 10.37
CA PRO A 28 -9.18 32.89 10.03
C PRO A 28 -10.47 32.64 10.83
N SER A 29 -11.17 33.75 11.10
CA SER A 29 -12.51 33.81 11.69
C SER A 29 -13.59 33.24 10.75
N LEU A 30 -14.81 33.00 11.28
CA LEU A 30 -15.88 32.31 10.56
C LEU A 30 -16.39 33.04 9.29
N LEU A 31 -16.31 34.38 9.25
CA LEU A 31 -16.66 35.16 8.04
C LEU A 31 -15.57 35.07 6.96
N GLU A 32 -14.30 34.99 7.37
CA GLU A 32 -13.16 34.81 6.46
C GLU A 32 -13.16 33.41 5.83
N ARG A 33 -13.71 32.39 6.50
CA ARG A 33 -13.85 31.03 5.93
C ARG A 33 -14.72 30.99 4.67
N THR A 34 -15.86 31.69 4.68
CA THR A 34 -16.73 31.84 3.50
C THR A 34 -16.04 32.56 2.35
N GLY A 35 -15.30 33.65 2.63
CA GLY A 35 -14.51 34.37 1.62
C GLY A 35 -13.32 33.56 1.09
N CYS A 36 -12.68 32.79 1.97
CA CYS A 36 -11.58 31.88 1.63
C CYS A 36 -12.08 30.72 0.75
N SER A 37 -13.29 30.20 0.98
CA SER A 37 -13.90 29.14 0.16
C SER A 37 -14.17 29.59 -1.29
N LEU A 38 -14.61 30.84 -1.48
CA LEU A 38 -14.86 31.42 -2.81
C LEU A 38 -13.54 31.69 -3.55
N LEU A 39 -12.52 32.21 -2.86
CA LEU A 39 -11.17 32.37 -3.42
C LEU A 39 -10.50 31.02 -3.74
N LEU A 40 -10.70 30.00 -2.91
CA LEU A 40 -10.26 28.63 -3.19
C LEU A 40 -10.94 28.10 -4.47
N ARG A 41 -12.25 28.34 -4.62
CA ARG A 41 -13.00 27.91 -5.80
C ARG A 41 -12.52 28.59 -7.07
N GLU A 42 -12.26 29.90 -7.01
CA GLU A 42 -11.73 30.70 -8.12
C GLU A 42 -10.32 30.21 -8.53
N THR A 43 -9.42 30.04 -7.56
CA THR A 43 -8.05 29.56 -7.78
C THR A 43 -8.03 28.13 -8.35
N HIS A 44 -8.91 27.24 -7.88
CA HIS A 44 -9.08 25.90 -8.46
C HIS A 44 -9.54 25.98 -9.91
N LEU A 45 -10.53 26.83 -10.22
CA LEU A 45 -11.04 27.02 -11.57
C LEU A 45 -9.96 27.54 -12.52
N GLN A 46 -9.17 28.53 -12.09
CA GLN A 46 -8.04 29.05 -12.87
C GLN A 46 -7.00 27.96 -13.11
N TRP A 47 -6.67 27.17 -12.09
CA TRP A 47 -5.71 26.08 -12.22
C TRP A 47 -6.16 25.01 -13.22
N PHE A 48 -7.44 24.63 -13.21
CA PHE A 48 -7.99 23.66 -14.18
C PHE A 48 -7.86 24.13 -15.64
N LYS A 49 -7.74 25.44 -15.90
CA LYS A 49 -7.49 25.95 -17.25
C LYS A 49 -6.14 25.49 -17.80
N HIS A 50 -5.16 25.19 -16.95
CA HIS A 50 -3.89 24.61 -17.40
C HIS A 50 -4.10 23.23 -18.05
N LEU A 51 -5.05 22.42 -17.57
CA LEU A 51 -5.39 21.14 -18.20
C LEU A 51 -6.08 21.31 -19.57
N ALA A 52 -6.58 22.51 -19.88
CA ALA A 52 -7.19 22.87 -21.16
C ALA A 52 -6.18 23.43 -22.18
N ILE A 53 -4.90 23.57 -21.82
CA ILE A 53 -3.83 23.94 -22.77
C ILE A 53 -3.76 22.86 -23.87
N PRO A 54 -3.78 23.21 -25.18
CA PRO A 54 -3.84 22.24 -26.28
C PRO A 54 -2.75 21.16 -26.21
N GLU A 55 -1.53 21.55 -25.87
CA GLU A 55 -0.37 20.69 -25.71
C GLU A 55 -0.60 19.66 -24.59
N ILE A 56 -1.21 20.08 -23.47
CA ILE A 56 -1.55 19.20 -22.36
C ILE A 56 -2.74 18.32 -22.72
N MET A 57 -3.77 18.84 -23.41
CA MET A 57 -4.93 18.07 -23.84
C MET A 57 -4.56 16.93 -24.80
N ALA A 58 -3.60 17.17 -25.69
CA ALA A 58 -3.10 16.18 -26.65
C ALA A 58 -2.39 14.99 -25.99
N ILE A 59 -1.93 15.11 -24.74
CA ILE A 59 -1.24 14.03 -24.02
C ILE A 59 -2.22 12.88 -23.75
N LYS A 60 -1.85 11.69 -24.23
CA LYS A 60 -2.60 10.44 -24.07
C LYS A 60 -2.79 10.08 -22.59
N ALA A 61 -3.88 9.40 -22.27
CA ALA A 61 -4.14 8.87 -20.93
C ALA A 61 -2.98 8.03 -20.37
N SER A 62 -2.35 7.21 -21.22
CA SER A 62 -1.22 6.34 -20.86
C SER A 62 0.01 7.11 -20.39
N ASN A 63 0.14 8.37 -20.80
CA ASN A 63 1.30 9.22 -20.55
C ASN A 63 1.03 10.27 -19.46
N ARG A 64 -0.07 10.14 -18.71
CA ARG A 64 -0.43 11.01 -17.58
C ARG A 64 -0.17 10.27 -16.28
N TYR A 65 0.62 10.90 -15.42
CA TYR A 65 1.06 10.34 -14.16
C TYR A 65 0.82 11.31 -13.01
N ASN A 66 0.52 10.76 -11.85
CA ASN A 66 0.44 11.48 -10.60
C ASN A 66 1.41 10.83 -9.61
N MET A 67 2.17 11.65 -8.91
CA MET A 67 3.12 11.23 -7.89
C MET A 67 2.82 11.96 -6.58
N ASP A 68 2.95 11.23 -5.48
CA ASP A 68 2.76 11.75 -4.14
C ASP A 68 3.55 10.92 -3.12
N GLU A 69 3.75 11.51 -1.95
CA GLU A 69 4.57 11.00 -0.87
C GLU A 69 3.71 10.59 0.33
N THR A 70 4.04 9.46 0.95
CA THR A 70 3.32 9.05 2.15
C THR A 70 4.23 8.46 3.21
N GLY A 71 4.01 8.86 4.45
CA GLY A 71 4.65 8.28 5.62
C GLY A 71 3.81 7.13 6.19
N ILE A 72 4.46 6.01 6.49
CA ILE A 72 3.88 4.89 7.22
C ILE A 72 4.65 4.68 8.53
N LEU A 73 3.92 4.61 9.64
CA LEU A 73 4.45 4.20 10.93
C LEU A 73 4.66 2.69 10.94
N GLU A 74 5.90 2.25 11.15
CA GLU A 74 6.26 0.83 11.10
C GLU A 74 5.48 0.00 12.13
N GLY A 75 5.28 0.52 13.34
CA GLY A 75 4.74 -0.24 14.49
C GLY A 75 3.32 0.09 14.96
N ARG A 76 2.53 0.91 14.25
CA ARG A 76 1.17 1.28 14.71
C ARG A 76 0.11 0.40 14.04
N GLY A 77 -0.53 -0.46 14.82
CA GLY A 77 -1.64 -1.31 14.38
C GLY A 77 -2.96 -0.54 14.27
N SER A 78 -4.04 -1.26 13.90
CA SER A 78 -5.41 -0.75 14.02
C SER A 78 -6.03 -1.14 15.35
N ASN A 79 -6.87 -0.26 15.90
CA ASN A 79 -7.86 -0.67 16.89
C ASN A 79 -8.78 -1.72 16.26
N GLY A 80 -8.92 -2.89 16.90
CA GLY A 80 -9.76 -3.98 16.43
C GLY A 80 -10.85 -4.34 17.44
N LEU A 81 -11.89 -5.02 16.96
CA LEU A 81 -12.87 -5.65 17.85
C LEU A 81 -12.19 -6.83 18.56
N VAL A 82 -12.25 -6.84 19.89
CA VAL A 82 -11.66 -7.88 20.73
C VAL A 82 -12.76 -8.49 21.61
N LEU A 83 -12.73 -9.81 21.80
CA LEU A 83 -13.54 -10.48 22.80
C LEU A 83 -12.88 -10.26 24.16
N GLY A 84 -13.63 -9.67 25.09
CA GLY A 84 -13.16 -9.33 26.43
C GLY A 84 -14.19 -9.69 27.50
N SER A 85 -13.80 -9.56 28.77
CA SER A 85 -14.74 -9.68 29.89
C SER A 85 -15.88 -8.66 29.73
N SER A 86 -17.10 -9.06 30.09
CA SER A 86 -18.28 -8.18 30.11
C SER A 86 -18.10 -6.95 31.02
N GLU A 87 -17.17 -7.01 31.95
CA GLU A 87 -16.85 -5.94 32.90
C GLU A 87 -15.94 -4.85 32.30
N THR A 88 -15.32 -5.12 31.15
CA THR A 88 -14.36 -4.21 30.51
C THR A 88 -14.87 -3.71 29.17
N ARG A 89 -15.17 -2.40 29.08
CA ARG A 89 -15.64 -1.75 27.83
C ARG A 89 -14.56 -1.57 26.77
N SER A 90 -13.28 -1.70 27.14
CA SER A 90 -12.15 -1.59 26.23
C SER A 90 -10.94 -2.32 26.81
N ILE A 91 -10.19 -3.01 25.96
CA ILE A 91 -8.91 -3.62 26.33
C ILE A 91 -7.79 -2.78 25.74
N ARG A 92 -6.84 -2.37 26.57
CA ARG A 92 -5.63 -1.69 26.11
C ARG A 92 -4.65 -2.73 25.59
N LYS A 93 -4.38 -2.72 24.29
CA LYS A 93 -3.30 -3.51 23.69
C LYS A 93 -1.99 -2.71 23.82
N LYS A 94 -0.98 -3.24 24.52
CA LYS A 94 0.38 -2.70 24.43
C LYS A 94 0.88 -2.99 23.02
N GLU A 95 1.14 -1.94 22.25
CA GLU A 95 1.83 -2.07 20.96
C GLU A 95 3.35 -2.03 21.24
N PRO A 96 4.12 -3.10 20.98
CA PRO A 96 5.58 -3.10 21.15
C PRO A 96 6.32 -2.24 20.10
N GLY A 97 5.60 -1.37 19.38
CA GLY A 97 6.04 -0.83 18.10
C GLY A 97 7.16 0.19 18.19
N SER A 98 8.15 0.06 17.31
CA SER A 98 8.95 1.18 16.86
C SER A 98 8.04 2.30 16.32
N ARG A 99 8.21 3.52 16.82
CA ARG A 99 7.55 4.73 16.28
C ARG A 99 8.31 5.30 15.07
N ALA A 100 9.16 4.49 14.42
CA ALA A 100 9.87 4.90 13.23
C ALA A 100 8.89 5.08 12.06
N TRP A 101 9.11 6.16 11.32
CA TRP A 101 8.43 6.45 10.07
C TRP A 101 9.31 5.96 8.91
N THR A 102 8.69 5.28 7.97
CA THR A 102 9.25 5.02 6.64
C THR A 102 8.43 5.79 5.62
N SER A 103 9.12 6.58 4.80
CA SER A 103 8.51 7.40 3.75
C SER A 103 8.54 6.65 2.42
N LEU A 104 7.52 6.85 1.60
CA LEU A 104 7.38 6.19 0.32
C LEU A 104 7.02 7.21 -0.75
N ILE A 105 7.65 7.11 -1.92
CA ILE A 105 7.21 7.80 -3.13
C ILE A 105 6.42 6.80 -3.96
N GLU A 106 5.15 7.12 -4.22
CA GLU A 106 4.25 6.34 -5.06
C GLU A 106 3.88 7.13 -6.31
N CYS A 107 3.72 6.43 -7.43
CA CYS A 107 3.34 7.05 -8.69
C CYS A 107 2.38 6.16 -9.47
N ILE A 108 1.31 6.78 -9.98
CA ILE A 108 0.22 6.10 -10.66
C ILE A 108 -0.10 6.78 -11.99
N SER A 109 -0.46 5.99 -12.99
CA SER A 109 -0.92 6.49 -14.29
C SER A 109 -2.43 6.64 -14.35
N ALA A 110 -2.91 7.50 -15.25
CA ALA A 110 -4.35 7.68 -15.47
C ALA A 110 -5.05 6.45 -16.06
N THR A 111 -4.29 5.46 -16.54
CA THR A 111 -4.80 4.16 -17.04
C THR A 111 -4.92 3.09 -15.95
N GLY A 112 -4.57 3.40 -14.70
CA GLY A 112 -4.70 2.44 -13.59
C GLY A 112 -3.43 1.64 -13.27
N LYS A 113 -2.29 1.94 -13.89
CA LYS A 113 -1.00 1.30 -13.57
C LYS A 113 -0.29 2.04 -12.45
N ALA A 114 0.21 1.32 -11.45
CA ALA A 114 1.16 1.83 -10.47
C ALA A 114 2.61 1.55 -10.92
N LEU A 115 3.49 2.53 -10.78
CA LEU A 115 4.94 2.37 -11.00
C LEU A 115 5.59 1.69 -9.79
N PRO A 116 6.83 1.20 -9.88
CA PRO A 116 7.55 0.73 -8.71
C PRO A 116 7.75 1.86 -7.68
N PRO A 117 7.61 1.57 -6.37
CA PRO A 117 7.79 2.59 -5.33
C PRO A 117 9.27 2.83 -5.03
N LEU A 118 9.57 4.01 -4.51
CA LEU A 118 10.81 4.27 -3.77
C LEU A 118 10.51 4.24 -2.27
N VAL A 119 11.21 3.37 -1.54
CA VAL A 119 11.11 3.26 -0.08
C VAL A 119 12.29 3.99 0.57
N ILE A 120 12.00 4.93 1.47
CA ILE A 120 12.99 5.78 2.15
C ILE A 120 12.96 5.46 3.64
N TYR A 121 13.97 4.73 4.10
CA TYR A 121 14.14 4.44 5.52
C TYR A 121 14.82 5.59 6.25
N LYS A 122 14.46 5.76 7.52
CA LYS A 122 15.32 6.50 8.45
C LYS A 122 16.60 5.70 8.76
N GLY A 123 17.76 6.28 8.45
CA GLY A 123 19.08 5.72 8.73
C GLY A 123 20.19 6.25 7.83
N LYS A 124 21.45 5.92 8.15
CA LYS A 124 22.63 6.37 7.37
C LYS A 124 22.84 5.61 6.06
N SER A 125 22.46 4.34 6.02
CA SER A 125 22.59 3.49 4.83
C SER A 125 21.63 2.32 4.89
N VAL A 126 21.26 1.80 3.72
CA VAL A 126 20.48 0.57 3.59
C VAL A 126 21.27 -0.62 4.14
N GLN A 127 20.63 -1.45 4.97
CA GLN A 127 21.23 -2.62 5.59
C GLN A 127 20.52 -3.88 5.08
N GLN A 128 21.28 -4.94 4.79
CA GLN A 128 20.73 -6.17 4.19
C GLN A 128 19.65 -6.82 5.10
N GLN A 129 19.86 -6.74 6.41
CA GLN A 129 19.00 -7.36 7.42
C GLN A 129 17.58 -6.76 7.48
N TRP A 130 17.34 -5.62 6.80
CA TRP A 130 16.02 -5.00 6.73
C TRP A 130 15.08 -5.70 5.74
N PHE A 131 15.57 -6.71 5.03
CA PHE A 131 14.83 -7.36 3.95
C PHE A 131 14.60 -8.84 4.24
N PRO A 132 13.52 -9.43 3.69
CA PRO A 132 13.38 -10.87 3.64
C PRO A 132 14.45 -11.54 2.77
N LEU A 133 14.65 -12.84 2.98
CA LEU A 133 15.53 -13.65 2.13
C LEU A 133 14.96 -13.79 0.71
N ASP A 134 13.64 -14.01 0.60
CA ASP A 134 12.96 -13.94 -0.68
C ASP A 134 12.71 -12.47 -1.07
N LEU A 135 13.45 -12.00 -2.07
CA LEU A 135 13.35 -10.65 -2.61
C LEU A 135 12.55 -10.58 -3.92
N THR A 136 12.12 -11.72 -4.46
CA THR A 136 11.43 -11.83 -5.76
C THR A 136 10.24 -10.88 -5.87
N PRO A 137 9.39 -10.70 -4.84
CA PRO A 137 8.25 -9.77 -4.93
C PRO A 137 8.60 -8.29 -5.07
N TYR A 138 9.88 -7.92 -4.87
CA TYR A 138 10.37 -6.54 -4.74
C TYR A 138 11.40 -6.17 -5.81
N GLU A 139 11.59 -7.01 -6.83
CA GLU A 139 12.64 -6.88 -7.86
C GLU A 139 12.69 -5.48 -8.51
N SER A 140 11.52 -4.89 -8.78
CA SER A 140 11.41 -3.57 -9.41
C SER A 140 11.52 -2.40 -8.42
N TRP A 141 11.52 -2.65 -7.11
CA TRP A 141 11.45 -1.60 -6.08
C TRP A 141 12.82 -0.98 -5.86
N LYS A 142 12.83 0.30 -5.48
CA LYS A 142 14.05 1.01 -5.11
C LYS A 142 14.02 1.33 -3.62
N PHE A 143 15.20 1.24 -2.98
CA PHE A 143 15.33 1.49 -1.55
C PHE A 143 16.42 2.52 -1.28
N THR A 144 16.22 3.38 -0.29
CA THR A 144 17.27 4.28 0.18
C THR A 144 17.14 4.53 1.66
N ALA A 145 18.14 5.20 2.23
CA ALA A 145 18.14 5.60 3.62
C ALA A 145 18.61 7.05 3.75
N THR A 146 17.83 7.86 4.46
CA THR A 146 18.17 9.24 4.79
C THR A 146 18.18 9.42 6.32
N GLU A 147 19.00 10.32 6.84
CA GLU A 147 19.15 10.47 8.30
C GLU A 147 17.83 10.87 8.98
N ASN A 148 17.04 11.70 8.30
CA ASN A 148 15.75 12.18 8.78
C ASN A 148 14.58 11.26 8.37
N GLY A 149 14.76 10.37 7.38
CA GLY A 149 13.72 9.49 6.84
C GLY A 149 12.79 10.17 5.84
N TRP A 150 13.14 11.37 5.37
CA TRP A 150 12.34 12.17 4.43
C TRP A 150 13.03 12.27 3.07
N THR A 151 12.24 12.67 2.06
CA THR A 151 12.76 13.05 0.75
C THR A 151 13.64 14.30 0.87
N SER A 152 14.68 14.37 0.04
CA SER A 152 15.51 15.56 -0.17
C SER A 152 15.51 15.89 -1.66
N ASP A 153 15.92 17.09 -2.05
CA ASP A 153 15.97 17.53 -3.45
C ASP A 153 16.75 16.56 -4.34
N SER A 154 17.93 16.15 -3.86
CA SER A 154 18.76 15.16 -4.56
C SER A 154 18.14 13.76 -4.62
N THR A 155 17.19 13.44 -3.74
CA THR A 155 16.43 12.19 -3.77
C THR A 155 15.30 12.27 -4.79
N ALA A 156 14.62 13.42 -4.90
CA ALA A 156 13.57 13.66 -5.89
C ALA A 156 14.13 13.60 -7.32
N VAL A 157 15.25 14.28 -7.61
CA VAL A 157 15.92 14.21 -8.92
C VAL A 157 16.35 12.78 -9.24
N LYS A 158 16.88 12.05 -8.27
CA LYS A 158 17.29 10.65 -8.48
C LYS A 158 16.11 9.72 -8.71
N TRP A 159 14.99 9.93 -8.01
CA TRP A 159 13.74 9.21 -8.27
C TRP A 159 13.27 9.44 -9.70
N LEU A 160 13.33 10.67 -10.18
CA LEU A 160 12.98 11.00 -11.55
C LEU A 160 13.86 10.24 -12.57
N THR A 161 15.18 10.23 -12.37
CA THR A 161 16.13 9.60 -13.31
C THR A 161 16.17 8.07 -13.25
N GLU A 162 16.05 7.48 -12.05
CA GLU A 162 16.25 6.04 -11.83
C GLU A 162 14.93 5.25 -11.78
N VAL A 163 13.79 5.92 -11.53
CA VAL A 163 12.47 5.26 -11.43
C VAL A 163 11.51 5.77 -12.49
N PHE A 164 11.19 7.07 -12.49
CA PHE A 164 10.10 7.60 -13.32
C PHE A 164 10.42 7.54 -14.81
N ILE A 165 11.56 8.11 -15.25
CA ILE A 165 11.92 8.19 -16.67
C ILE A 165 12.03 6.80 -17.30
N PRO A 166 12.74 5.81 -16.71
CA PRO A 166 12.84 4.47 -17.28
C PRO A 166 11.49 3.72 -17.29
N SER A 167 10.65 3.91 -16.26
CA SER A 167 9.37 3.17 -16.13
C SER A 167 8.25 3.69 -17.02
N THR A 168 8.42 4.87 -17.64
CA THR A 168 7.37 5.59 -18.36
C THR A 168 7.74 5.91 -19.80
N GLN A 169 8.85 5.37 -20.34
CA GLN A 169 9.22 5.67 -21.72
C GLN A 169 8.07 5.31 -22.68
N PRO A 170 7.58 6.28 -23.48
CA PRO A 170 6.56 6.00 -24.48
C PRO A 170 7.14 5.14 -25.61
N GLY A 171 6.28 4.41 -26.31
CA GLY A 171 6.68 3.62 -27.47
C GLY A 171 7.22 4.49 -28.61
N ASP A 172 6.69 5.71 -28.74
CA ASP A 172 7.22 6.74 -29.62
C ASP A 172 7.99 7.80 -28.79
N PRO A 173 9.32 7.95 -28.98
CA PRO A 173 10.13 8.95 -28.30
C PRO A 173 9.72 10.42 -28.56
N SER A 174 8.86 10.67 -29.56
CA SER A 174 8.27 11.98 -29.82
C SER A 174 7.24 12.39 -28.75
N GLU A 175 6.60 11.40 -28.10
CA GLU A 175 5.49 11.64 -27.19
C GLU A 175 5.91 12.33 -25.90
N VAL A 176 5.05 13.24 -25.46
CA VAL A 176 5.20 13.98 -24.22
C VAL A 176 4.46 13.25 -23.08
N ARG A 177 5.03 13.34 -21.87
CA ARG A 177 4.43 12.84 -20.63
C ARG A 177 4.00 14.00 -19.75
N LEU A 178 2.91 13.82 -19.01
CA LEU A 178 2.46 14.75 -17.98
C LEU A 178 2.73 14.13 -16.61
N LEU A 179 3.43 14.84 -15.75
CA LEU A 179 3.61 14.48 -14.35
C LEU A 179 2.95 15.55 -13.46
N ILE A 180 1.97 15.11 -12.67
CA ILE A 180 1.20 15.93 -11.74
C ILE A 180 1.65 15.60 -10.31
N LEU A 181 2.06 16.61 -9.54
CA LEU A 181 2.58 16.44 -8.17
C LEU A 181 2.24 17.67 -7.31
N ASP A 182 2.49 17.61 -6.01
CA ASP A 182 2.33 18.78 -5.14
C ASP A 182 3.50 19.77 -5.27
N GLY A 183 3.25 21.04 -4.93
CA GLY A 183 4.28 22.09 -4.89
C GLY A 183 5.17 22.02 -3.65
N HIS A 184 5.62 20.82 -3.25
CA HIS A 184 6.58 20.71 -2.15
C HIS A 184 7.97 21.13 -2.64
N GLY A 185 8.69 21.93 -1.86
CA GLY A 185 9.92 22.60 -2.29
C GLY A 185 11.02 21.69 -2.86
N SER A 186 11.02 20.40 -2.50
CA SER A 186 11.96 19.42 -3.09
C SER A 186 11.74 19.13 -4.58
N HIS A 187 10.52 19.34 -5.07
CA HIS A 187 10.14 19.07 -6.46
C HIS A 187 10.17 20.33 -7.35
N GLU A 188 10.42 21.50 -6.76
CA GLU A 188 10.50 22.79 -7.46
C GLU A 188 11.94 23.21 -7.78
N THR A 189 12.91 22.32 -7.56
CA THR A 189 14.31 22.62 -7.85
C THR A 189 14.58 22.73 -9.34
N THR A 190 15.47 23.65 -9.73
CA THR A 190 15.89 23.85 -11.13
C THR A 190 16.39 22.56 -11.76
N ALA A 191 17.12 21.73 -11.01
CA ALA A 191 17.62 20.45 -11.49
C ALA A 191 16.49 19.46 -11.83
N PHE A 192 15.45 19.41 -11.01
CA PHE A 192 14.28 18.56 -11.24
C PHE A 192 13.52 19.02 -12.49
N MET A 193 13.19 20.32 -12.57
CA MET A 193 12.49 20.89 -13.72
C MET A 193 13.28 20.75 -15.02
N TYR A 194 14.59 21.01 -14.99
CA TYR A 194 15.46 20.85 -16.16
C TYR A 194 15.51 19.40 -16.63
N THR A 195 15.60 18.44 -15.70
CA THR A 195 15.59 17.01 -16.04
C THR A 195 14.28 16.60 -16.69
N CYS A 196 13.14 17.08 -16.19
CA CYS A 196 11.83 16.87 -16.82
C CYS A 196 11.78 17.45 -18.23
N PHE A 197 12.20 18.71 -18.40
CA PHE A 197 12.24 19.39 -19.70
C PHE A 197 13.05 18.61 -20.73
N ARG A 198 14.27 18.18 -20.37
CA ARG A 198 15.17 17.39 -21.23
C ARG A 198 14.58 16.04 -21.66
N ASN A 199 13.63 15.51 -20.89
CA ASN A 199 13.01 14.21 -21.13
C ASN A 199 11.56 14.30 -21.64
N LYS A 200 11.12 15.47 -22.13
CA LYS A 200 9.76 15.71 -22.63
C LYS A 200 8.68 15.36 -21.59
N ILE A 201 8.92 15.77 -20.35
CA ILE A 201 7.96 15.64 -19.25
C ILE A 201 7.47 17.05 -18.92
N HIS A 202 6.18 17.28 -19.13
CA HIS A 202 5.49 18.47 -18.65
C HIS A 202 5.12 18.28 -17.19
N LEU A 203 5.44 19.28 -16.38
CA LEU A 203 5.11 19.33 -14.95
C LEU A 203 3.85 20.16 -14.76
N LEU A 204 2.97 19.67 -13.89
CA LEU A 204 1.82 20.42 -13.42
C LEU A 204 1.73 20.29 -11.90
N PHE A 205 2.06 21.37 -11.20
CA PHE A 205 1.99 21.41 -9.74
C PHE A 205 0.55 21.66 -9.30
N LEU A 206 0.05 20.88 -8.34
CA LEU A 206 -1.25 21.14 -7.75
C LEU A 206 -1.22 22.43 -6.93
N PRO A 207 -2.35 23.18 -6.86
CA PRO A 207 -2.41 24.36 -6.01
C PRO A 207 -2.20 24.01 -4.54
N ALA A 208 -1.65 24.95 -3.77
CA ALA A 208 -1.45 24.78 -2.34
C ALA A 208 -2.74 24.39 -1.62
N HIS A 209 -2.62 23.53 -0.61
CA HIS A 209 -3.72 23.04 0.23
C HIS A 209 -4.83 22.25 -0.50
N THR A 210 -4.61 21.78 -1.73
CA THR A 210 -5.63 21.04 -2.50
C THR A 210 -5.51 19.53 -2.47
N SER A 211 -4.57 18.94 -1.73
CA SER A 211 -4.34 17.49 -1.75
C SER A 211 -5.59 16.67 -1.41
N HIS A 212 -6.36 17.15 -0.44
CA HIS A 212 -7.63 16.57 -0.03
C HIS A 212 -8.78 16.68 -1.07
N VAL A 213 -8.54 17.27 -2.25
CA VAL A 213 -9.51 17.34 -3.36
C VAL A 213 -8.91 16.85 -4.67
N LEU A 214 -7.66 17.25 -4.96
CA LEU A 214 -7.04 17.11 -6.28
C LEU A 214 -5.92 16.07 -6.33
N GLN A 215 -5.43 15.50 -5.22
CA GLN A 215 -4.43 14.42 -5.24
C GLN A 215 -5.10 13.04 -5.38
N PRO A 216 -4.98 12.34 -6.53
CA PRO A 216 -5.60 11.03 -6.75
C PRO A 216 -5.17 9.97 -5.72
N LEU A 217 -3.88 9.99 -5.34
CA LEU A 217 -3.30 9.07 -4.36
C LEU A 217 -3.95 9.26 -2.98
N ASP A 218 -4.14 10.49 -2.52
CA ASP A 218 -4.85 10.78 -1.27
C ASP A 218 -6.32 10.35 -1.29
N GLN A 219 -7.03 10.61 -2.39
CA GLN A 219 -8.47 10.39 -2.47
C GLN A 219 -8.89 8.92 -2.46
N SER A 220 -8.07 8.04 -3.03
CA SER A 220 -8.52 6.68 -3.34
C SER A 220 -7.51 5.59 -3.00
N VAL A 221 -6.25 5.92 -2.73
CA VAL A 221 -5.18 4.93 -2.57
C VAL A 221 -4.62 4.93 -1.16
N PHE A 222 -4.17 6.07 -0.63
CA PHE A 222 -3.44 6.12 0.64
C PHE A 222 -4.29 5.78 1.87
N GLY A 223 -5.58 6.13 1.87
CA GLY A 223 -6.52 5.70 2.91
C GLY A 223 -6.63 4.17 2.98
N PRO A 224 -7.06 3.49 1.89
CA PRO A 224 -7.09 2.04 1.81
C PRO A 224 -5.74 1.35 2.05
N LEU A 225 -4.64 1.92 1.56
CA LEU A 225 -3.28 1.42 1.78
C LEU A 225 -2.92 1.39 3.26
N LYS A 226 -3.14 2.49 3.98
CA LYS A 226 -2.89 2.59 5.42
C LYS A 226 -3.78 1.63 6.21
N ALA A 227 -5.03 1.42 5.78
CA ALA A 227 -5.93 0.46 6.41
C ALA A 227 -5.47 -1.00 6.19
N ALA A 228 -5.10 -1.35 4.95
CA ALA A 228 -4.58 -2.68 4.61
C ALA A 228 -3.26 -2.96 5.34
N TYR A 229 -2.34 -1.99 5.40
CA TYR A 229 -1.09 -2.11 6.14
C TYR A 229 -1.33 -2.39 7.63
N LYS A 230 -2.22 -1.63 8.27
CA LYS A 230 -2.57 -1.84 9.68
C LYS A 230 -3.19 -3.23 9.93
N LYS A 231 -3.98 -3.73 8.98
CA LYS A 231 -4.54 -5.09 9.05
C LYS A 231 -3.44 -6.15 8.99
N GLU A 232 -2.51 -6.04 8.04
CA GLU A 232 -1.36 -6.95 7.92
C GLU A 232 -0.47 -6.90 9.17
N LEU A 233 -0.20 -5.69 9.68
CA LEU A 233 0.54 -5.53 10.92
C LEU A 233 -0.20 -6.14 12.11
N GLY A 234 -1.53 -6.03 12.18
CA GLY A 234 -2.36 -6.63 13.22
C GLY A 234 -2.27 -8.16 13.25
N LEU A 235 -2.08 -8.81 12.10
CA LEU A 235 -1.83 -10.25 12.01
C LEU A 235 -0.45 -10.64 12.56
N LEU A 236 0.54 -9.74 12.44
CA LEU A 236 1.90 -9.92 12.98
C LEU A 236 2.07 -9.40 14.41
N ALA A 237 1.11 -8.66 14.96
CA ALA A 237 1.23 -7.91 16.22
C ALA A 237 1.21 -8.78 17.51
N GLU A 238 1.63 -10.04 17.42
CA GLU A 238 2.19 -10.80 18.54
C GLU A 238 3.72 -10.62 18.64
N TRP A 239 4.35 -9.85 17.73
CA TRP A 239 5.79 -9.86 17.50
C TRP A 239 6.44 -8.50 17.76
N ASP A 240 7.61 -8.51 18.39
CA ASP A 240 8.30 -7.33 18.92
C ASP A 240 8.96 -6.47 17.81
N ALA A 241 8.33 -5.35 17.48
CA ALA A 241 8.62 -4.53 16.29
C ALA A 241 9.63 -3.40 16.53
N GLY A 242 10.42 -3.46 17.61
CA GLY A 242 11.54 -2.55 17.88
C GLY A 242 12.89 -2.96 17.26
N THR A 243 12.94 -4.14 16.64
CA THR A 243 14.20 -4.79 16.22
C THR A 243 14.38 -4.78 14.70
N VAL A 244 15.49 -5.35 14.21
CA VAL A 244 15.74 -5.66 12.79
C VAL A 244 14.54 -6.35 12.12
N VAL A 245 13.78 -7.12 12.91
CA VAL A 245 12.54 -7.80 12.51
C VAL A 245 11.45 -6.80 12.08
N GLY A 246 11.40 -5.59 12.67
CA GLY A 246 10.41 -4.56 12.36
C GLY A 246 10.50 -4.01 10.92
N LYS A 247 11.70 -3.67 10.44
CA LYS A 247 11.90 -3.18 9.07
C LYS A 247 11.68 -4.27 8.01
N ARG A 248 12.04 -5.51 8.33
CA ARG A 248 11.75 -6.68 7.49
C ARG A 248 10.25 -6.92 7.38
N ASN A 249 9.55 -6.93 8.50
CA ASN A 249 8.10 -7.07 8.54
C ASN A 249 7.39 -5.91 7.85
N PHE A 250 7.94 -4.69 7.95
CA PHE A 250 7.43 -3.52 7.23
C PHE A 250 7.36 -3.78 5.72
N VAL A 251 8.45 -4.21 5.06
CA VAL A 251 8.46 -4.45 3.60
C VAL A 251 7.46 -5.53 3.20
N ILE A 252 7.34 -6.59 4.03
CA ILE A 252 6.40 -7.69 3.80
C ILE A 252 4.95 -7.19 3.88
N CYS A 253 4.58 -6.56 5.00
CA CYS A 253 3.24 -6.01 5.22
C CYS A 253 2.90 -4.94 4.17
N TYR A 254 3.85 -4.05 3.89
CA TYR A 254 3.66 -2.98 2.92
C TYR A 254 3.49 -3.55 1.51
N GLY A 255 4.27 -4.56 1.10
CA GLY A 255 4.10 -5.24 -0.18
C GLY A 255 2.70 -5.83 -0.37
N LYS A 256 2.15 -6.49 0.67
CA LYS A 256 0.77 -7.01 0.66
C LYS A 256 -0.27 -5.90 0.61
N ALA A 257 -0.12 -4.89 1.47
CA ALA A 257 -1.02 -3.73 1.52
C ALA A 257 -1.05 -2.96 0.20
N ARG A 258 0.12 -2.79 -0.43
CA ARG A 258 0.27 -2.11 -1.72
C ARG A 258 -0.49 -2.84 -2.82
N LYS A 259 -0.36 -4.17 -2.90
CA LYS A 259 -1.14 -5.00 -3.85
C LYS A 259 -2.65 -4.87 -3.63
N ALA A 260 -3.10 -4.78 -2.38
CA ALA A 260 -4.52 -4.65 -2.05
C ALA A 260 -5.08 -3.25 -2.34
N ALA A 261 -4.29 -2.19 -2.18
CA ALA A 261 -4.75 -0.81 -2.31
C ALA A 261 -4.51 -0.20 -3.70
N LEU A 262 -3.36 -0.44 -4.33
CA LEU A 262 -3.01 0.12 -5.64
C LEU A 262 -3.57 -0.75 -6.79
N THR A 263 -4.86 -1.02 -6.72
CA THR A 263 -5.58 -1.71 -7.80
C THR A 263 -5.91 -0.74 -8.92
N SER A 264 -5.98 -1.23 -10.17
CA SER A 264 -6.39 -0.41 -11.31
C SER A 264 -7.73 0.29 -11.08
N LYS A 265 -8.69 -0.38 -10.44
CA LYS A 265 -9.98 0.18 -10.06
C LYS A 265 -9.84 1.39 -9.12
N ASN A 266 -9.07 1.26 -8.05
CA ASN A 266 -8.87 2.36 -7.10
C ASN A 266 -8.15 3.53 -7.77
N ILE A 267 -7.08 3.26 -8.51
CA ILE A 267 -6.31 4.28 -9.22
C ILE A 267 -7.20 5.06 -10.19
N ILE A 268 -7.92 4.37 -11.09
CA ILE A 268 -8.82 5.02 -12.06
C ILE A 268 -9.93 5.79 -11.34
N SER A 269 -10.42 5.29 -10.19
CA SER A 269 -11.42 6.02 -9.41
C SER A 269 -10.87 7.33 -8.85
N GLY A 270 -9.64 7.36 -8.34
CA GLY A 270 -8.98 8.59 -7.86
C GLY A 270 -8.83 9.64 -8.95
N TRP A 271 -8.35 9.23 -10.14
CA TRP A 271 -8.25 10.12 -11.31
C TRP A 271 -9.61 10.70 -11.72
N LYS A 272 -10.66 9.87 -11.71
CA LYS A 272 -12.03 10.28 -12.04
C LYS A 272 -12.66 11.19 -11.00
N TRP A 273 -12.29 11.05 -9.73
CA TRP A 273 -12.86 11.83 -8.62
C TRP A 273 -12.24 13.22 -8.55
N THR A 274 -10.92 13.28 -8.69
CA THR A 274 -10.13 14.52 -8.78
C THR A 274 -10.36 15.30 -10.08
N GLY A 275 -11.08 14.74 -11.05
CA GLY A 275 -11.37 15.41 -12.32
C GLY A 275 -10.14 15.64 -13.20
N LEU A 276 -8.99 15.05 -12.87
CA LEU A 276 -7.76 15.14 -13.65
C LEU A 276 -7.80 14.23 -14.88
N TRP A 277 -8.48 13.08 -14.78
CA TRP A 277 -8.71 12.20 -15.93
C TRP A 277 -9.96 11.29 -15.79
N PRO A 278 -10.91 11.32 -16.74
CA PRO A 278 -11.06 12.32 -17.79
C PRO A 278 -11.17 13.74 -17.21
N VAL A 279 -10.63 14.72 -17.93
CA VAL A 279 -10.60 16.11 -17.45
C VAL A 279 -12.03 16.61 -17.25
N SER A 280 -12.37 16.96 -16.01
CA SER A 280 -13.72 17.39 -15.64
C SER A 280 -13.71 18.24 -14.37
N MET A 281 -13.88 19.56 -14.54
CA MET A 281 -13.96 20.52 -13.43
C MET A 281 -15.16 20.30 -12.50
N ALA A 282 -16.30 19.81 -13.05
CA ALA A 282 -17.54 19.68 -12.28
C ALA A 282 -17.42 18.69 -11.11
N ARG A 283 -16.55 17.68 -11.19
CA ARG A 283 -16.46 16.64 -10.16
C ARG A 283 -15.76 17.10 -8.88
N PRO A 284 -14.57 17.72 -8.95
CA PRO A 284 -13.93 18.34 -7.79
C PRO A 284 -14.81 19.40 -7.12
N LEU A 285 -15.48 20.23 -7.94
CA LEU A 285 -16.31 21.34 -7.46
C LEU A 285 -17.62 20.90 -6.80
N MET A 286 -18.07 19.67 -7.04
CA MET A 286 -19.23 19.06 -6.39
C MET A 286 -18.84 18.26 -5.14
N SER A 287 -17.56 18.27 -4.75
CA SER A 287 -17.13 17.62 -3.51
C SER A 287 -17.84 18.26 -2.30
N PRO A 288 -18.45 17.48 -1.40
CA PRO A 288 -19.03 17.99 -0.15
C PRO A 288 -18.03 18.74 0.73
N LEU A 289 -16.73 18.62 0.46
CA LEU A 289 -15.65 19.31 1.18
C LEU A 289 -15.44 20.75 0.70
N LEU A 290 -15.85 21.10 -0.53
CA LEU A 290 -15.80 22.47 -1.07
C LEU A 290 -17.16 23.19 -0.97
N LEU A 291 -18.24 22.44 -0.76
CA LEU A 291 -19.54 22.98 -0.40
C LEU A 291 -19.57 23.12 1.12
N GLU A 292 -19.20 24.30 1.65
CA GLU A 292 -19.54 24.63 3.03
C GLU A 292 -21.05 24.35 3.24
N ASN A 293 -21.36 23.62 4.31
CA ASN A 293 -22.73 23.25 4.70
C ASN A 293 -23.64 24.48 4.67
N THR A 294 -24.37 24.68 3.57
CA THR A 294 -25.53 25.55 3.57
C THR A 294 -26.58 24.85 4.41
N SER A 295 -26.63 25.25 5.68
CA SER A 295 -27.81 25.22 6.54
C SER A 295 -28.77 24.07 6.26
N THR A 296 -28.49 22.89 6.82
CA THR A 296 -29.56 21.93 7.06
C THR A 296 -30.57 22.61 8.00
N PRO A 297 -31.85 22.79 7.61
CA PRO A 297 -32.86 23.19 8.58
C PRO A 297 -32.88 22.12 9.66
N ALA A 298 -32.78 22.53 10.92
CA ALA A 298 -32.92 21.65 12.06
C ALA A 298 -34.20 20.81 11.89
N LYS A 299 -34.05 19.51 11.63
CA LYS A 299 -35.17 18.58 11.76
C LYS A 299 -35.43 18.37 13.25
N PRO A 300 -36.69 18.47 13.69
CA PRO A 300 -37.03 18.38 15.10
C PRO A 300 -36.60 17.03 15.67
N ALA A 301 -36.00 17.08 16.86
CA ALA A 301 -35.79 15.93 17.70
C ALA A 301 -37.15 15.26 17.96
N GLY A 302 -37.25 13.98 17.60
CA GLY A 302 -38.43 13.17 17.88
C GLY A 302 -38.98 12.47 16.65
N GLN A 303 -38.22 11.52 16.09
CA GLN A 303 -38.83 10.35 15.48
C GLN A 303 -37.82 9.20 15.48
N VAL A 304 -37.99 8.37 16.50
CA VAL A 304 -37.40 7.03 16.62
C VAL A 304 -37.72 6.28 15.33
N CYS A 305 -36.69 6.01 14.53
CA CYS A 305 -36.80 5.01 13.48
C CYS A 305 -37.08 3.68 14.17
N LYS A 306 -38.32 3.19 14.05
CA LYS A 306 -38.67 1.77 14.23
C LYS A 306 -37.82 0.98 13.25
N GLY A 307 -36.62 0.59 13.67
CA GLY A 307 -35.99 -0.60 13.14
C GLY A 307 -36.97 -1.75 13.35
N LEU A 308 -37.20 -2.53 12.29
CA LEU A 308 -37.92 -3.77 12.37
C LEU A 308 -37.34 -4.59 13.52
N SER A 309 -38.13 -4.67 14.58
CA SER A 309 -37.93 -5.61 15.66
C SER A 309 -38.35 -6.99 15.15
N ASP A 310 -37.49 -7.66 14.39
CA ASP A 310 -37.51 -9.13 14.31
C ASP A 310 -36.80 -9.72 15.54
N GLY A 311 -37.15 -9.17 16.70
CA GLY A 311 -36.77 -9.61 18.04
C GLY A 311 -37.96 -10.19 18.81
N LYS A 312 -39.00 -10.66 18.10
CA LYS A 312 -40.13 -11.42 18.66
C LYS A 312 -40.46 -12.63 17.78
N ALA A 313 -39.46 -13.46 17.51
CA ALA A 313 -39.66 -14.84 17.09
C ALA A 313 -38.74 -15.82 17.84
N SER A 314 -38.21 -15.42 19.01
CA SER A 314 -37.27 -16.24 19.79
C SER A 314 -37.83 -16.74 21.14
N GLU A 315 -39.12 -16.54 21.43
CA GLU A 315 -39.74 -16.99 22.69
C GLU A 315 -40.84 -18.05 22.51
N LYS A 316 -40.92 -18.72 21.36
CA LYS A 316 -41.94 -19.76 21.16
C LYS A 316 -41.51 -21.01 20.38
N TRP A 317 -40.27 -21.47 20.57
CA TRP A 317 -39.82 -22.81 20.16
C TRP A 317 -39.06 -23.49 21.31
N ALA A 318 -39.75 -23.61 22.45
CA ALA A 318 -39.40 -24.51 23.53
C ALA A 318 -40.53 -25.52 23.69
N ALA A 319 -40.63 -26.44 22.73
CA ALA A 319 -41.32 -27.72 22.84
C ALA A 319 -41.04 -28.48 21.53
N ASP A 320 -39.94 -29.23 21.54
CA ASP A 320 -39.80 -30.56 20.91
C ASP A 320 -38.32 -30.94 20.96
N THR A 321 -37.87 -31.20 22.17
CA THR A 321 -36.52 -31.70 22.46
C THR A 321 -36.42 -33.11 21.86
N SER A 322 -35.44 -33.34 20.98
CA SER A 322 -35.04 -34.71 20.62
C SER A 322 -34.94 -35.54 21.91
N ALA A 323 -35.56 -36.72 21.94
CA ALA A 323 -35.56 -37.59 23.13
C ALA A 323 -34.14 -37.92 23.62
N VAL A 324 -33.14 -37.77 22.73
CA VAL A 324 -31.72 -37.93 23.01
C VAL A 324 -31.00 -36.57 23.10
N PRO A 325 -30.20 -36.33 24.16
CA PRO A 325 -29.30 -35.19 24.24
C PRO A 325 -28.06 -35.39 23.35
N TRP A 326 -27.96 -34.63 22.26
CA TRP A 326 -26.79 -34.67 21.36
C TRP A 326 -25.67 -33.72 21.84
N SER A 327 -24.48 -34.27 22.05
CA SER A 327 -23.26 -33.52 22.39
C SER A 327 -22.49 -33.10 21.15
N THR A 328 -21.62 -32.08 21.25
CA THR A 328 -20.71 -31.71 20.15
C THR A 328 -19.55 -32.70 20.12
N PRO A 329 -19.38 -33.48 19.03
CA PRO A 329 -18.36 -34.51 18.97
C PRO A 329 -16.96 -33.87 18.94
N LYS A 330 -16.05 -34.39 19.78
CA LYS A 330 -14.66 -33.93 19.89
C LYS A 330 -13.67 -34.89 19.25
N LYS A 331 -14.08 -36.15 19.04
CA LYS A 331 -13.29 -37.24 18.46
C LYS A 331 -14.11 -38.00 17.40
N ARG A 332 -13.42 -38.74 16.53
CA ARG A 332 -14.04 -39.59 15.50
C ARG A 332 -15.02 -40.60 16.12
N ASP A 333 -14.62 -41.23 17.21
CA ASP A 333 -15.38 -42.32 17.82
C ASP A 333 -16.72 -41.81 18.37
N GLU A 334 -16.74 -40.63 19.01
CA GLU A 334 -17.97 -39.98 19.48
C GLU A 334 -18.94 -39.66 18.33
N LEU A 335 -18.41 -39.33 17.15
CA LEU A 335 -19.23 -39.10 15.95
C LEU A 335 -19.76 -40.42 15.37
N GLN A 336 -18.97 -41.49 15.41
CA GLN A 336 -19.41 -42.83 15.00
C GLN A 336 -20.49 -43.38 15.94
N ASP A 337 -20.35 -43.18 17.25
CA ASP A 337 -21.34 -43.56 18.25
C ASP A 337 -22.65 -42.80 18.02
N GLN A 338 -22.58 -41.48 17.80
CA GLN A 338 -23.73 -40.65 17.48
C GLN A 338 -24.39 -41.07 16.15
N PHE A 339 -23.61 -41.41 15.13
CA PHE A 339 -24.12 -41.90 13.85
C PHE A 339 -24.81 -43.26 14.01
N SER A 340 -24.24 -44.16 14.81
CA SER A 340 -24.84 -45.46 15.09
C SER A 340 -26.17 -45.34 15.86
N LEU A 341 -26.25 -44.37 16.79
CA LEU A 341 -27.46 -44.08 17.54
C LEU A 341 -28.54 -43.45 16.63
N PHE A 342 -28.13 -42.52 15.77
CA PHE A 342 -29.00 -41.88 14.78
C PHE A 342 -29.60 -42.91 13.81
N SER A 343 -28.82 -43.89 13.34
CA SER A 343 -29.32 -44.95 12.46
C SER A 343 -30.39 -45.87 13.08
N LYS A 344 -30.54 -45.84 14.42
CA LYS A 344 -31.49 -46.67 15.18
C LYS A 344 -32.75 -45.92 15.61
N LEU A 345 -32.84 -44.61 15.35
CA LEU A 345 -33.97 -43.76 15.76
C LEU A 345 -34.90 -43.49 14.56
N ASP A 346 -36.18 -43.24 14.85
CA ASP A 346 -37.12 -42.69 13.87
C ASP A 346 -36.74 -41.23 13.61
N ASN A 347 -36.10 -41.00 12.46
CA ASN A 347 -35.29 -39.81 12.16
C ASN A 347 -36.12 -38.56 11.83
N ASP A 348 -36.78 -37.97 12.83
CA ASP A 348 -37.50 -36.70 12.70
C ASP A 348 -36.59 -35.54 12.27
N GLU A 349 -37.13 -34.62 11.46
CA GLU A 349 -36.41 -33.52 10.79
C GLU A 349 -35.70 -32.59 11.80
N HIS A 350 -36.28 -32.42 13.00
CA HIS A 350 -35.68 -31.65 14.08
C HIS A 350 -34.42 -32.31 14.66
N THR A 351 -34.45 -33.64 14.83
CA THR A 351 -33.31 -34.43 15.32
C THR A 351 -32.15 -34.38 14.33
N GLN A 352 -32.44 -34.47 13.03
CA GLN A 352 -31.43 -34.33 11.97
C GLN A 352 -30.76 -32.95 12.01
N ARG A 353 -31.56 -31.87 12.05
CA ARG A 353 -31.05 -30.49 12.12
C ARG A 353 -30.18 -30.24 13.34
N LEU A 354 -30.58 -30.77 14.50
CA LEU A 354 -29.82 -30.63 15.74
C LEU A 354 -28.46 -31.34 15.66
N LEU A 355 -28.42 -32.57 15.12
CA LEU A 355 -27.18 -33.32 14.93
C LEU A 355 -26.21 -32.59 14.00
N PHE A 356 -26.67 -32.15 12.81
CA PHE A 356 -25.84 -31.39 11.87
C PHE A 356 -25.30 -30.09 12.49
N ARG A 357 -26.11 -29.38 13.28
CA ARG A 357 -25.66 -28.17 14.01
C ARG A 357 -24.56 -28.50 15.03
N LYS A 358 -24.65 -29.65 15.73
CA LYS A 358 -23.63 -30.09 16.69
C LYS A 358 -22.33 -30.48 15.99
N VAL A 359 -22.42 -31.16 14.85
CA VAL A 359 -21.27 -31.51 14.02
C VAL A 359 -20.60 -30.26 13.46
N GLN A 360 -21.37 -29.30 12.92
CA GLN A 360 -20.86 -28.02 12.44
C GLN A 360 -20.08 -27.29 13.54
N LYS A 361 -20.65 -27.19 14.75
CA LYS A 361 -19.96 -26.58 15.89
C LYS A 361 -18.64 -27.29 16.25
N GLY A 362 -18.57 -28.61 16.09
CA GLY A 362 -17.35 -29.39 16.29
C GLY A 362 -16.27 -29.09 15.24
N PHE A 363 -16.67 -28.94 13.97
CA PHE A 363 -15.76 -28.51 12.89
C PHE A 363 -15.25 -27.09 13.10
N ASP A 364 -16.13 -26.15 13.48
CA ASP A 364 -15.74 -24.76 13.74
C ASP A 364 -14.71 -24.67 14.88
N GLU A 365 -14.89 -25.44 15.95
CA GLU A 365 -13.93 -25.55 17.06
C GLU A 365 -12.57 -26.10 16.60
N LYS A 366 -12.57 -27.14 15.75
CA LYS A 366 -11.33 -27.71 15.22
C LYS A 366 -10.62 -26.81 14.22
N ALA A 367 -11.36 -26.13 13.35
CA ALA A 367 -10.82 -25.12 12.45
C ALA A 367 -10.18 -23.97 13.23
N TYR A 368 -10.81 -23.54 14.33
CA TYR A 368 -10.24 -22.56 15.24
C TYR A 368 -8.93 -23.05 15.89
N GLN A 369 -8.93 -24.27 16.45
CA GLN A 369 -7.73 -24.85 17.06
C GLN A 369 -6.57 -24.99 16.05
N LEU A 370 -6.86 -25.40 14.82
CA LEU A 370 -5.88 -25.48 13.74
C LEU A 370 -5.30 -24.10 13.39
N ALA A 371 -6.16 -23.08 13.25
CA ALA A 371 -5.72 -21.72 12.96
C ALA A 371 -4.83 -21.15 14.08
N VAL A 372 -5.18 -21.41 15.34
CA VAL A 372 -4.37 -21.00 16.50
C VAL A 372 -3.03 -21.74 16.54
N ALA A 373 -3.03 -23.06 16.28
CA ALA A 373 -1.81 -23.85 16.24
C ALA A 373 -0.87 -23.44 15.11
N GLN A 374 -1.40 -23.20 13.90
CA GLN A 374 -0.64 -22.70 12.76
C GLN A 374 0.02 -21.35 13.07
N ARG A 375 -0.72 -20.40 13.67
CA ARG A 375 -0.15 -19.13 14.13
C ARG A 375 0.99 -19.31 15.13
N LYS A 376 0.85 -20.24 16.08
CA LYS A 376 1.89 -20.51 17.07
C LYS A 376 3.16 -21.12 16.43
N ILE A 377 3.00 -21.99 15.44
CA ILE A 377 4.13 -22.54 14.67
C ILE A 377 4.86 -21.41 13.93
N GLU A 378 4.12 -20.53 13.24
CA GLU A 378 4.71 -19.36 12.57
C GLU A 378 5.45 -18.44 13.55
N ALA A 379 4.90 -18.22 14.75
CA ALA A 379 5.52 -17.44 15.82
C ALA A 379 6.85 -18.05 16.30
N LEU A 380 6.84 -19.34 16.63
CA LEU A 380 8.04 -20.04 17.08
C LEU A 380 9.13 -20.08 15.99
N GLN A 381 8.72 -20.30 14.73
CA GLN A 381 9.66 -20.34 13.61
C GLN A 381 10.43 -19.02 13.48
N ALA A 382 9.76 -17.90 13.71
CA ALA A 382 10.41 -16.62 13.61
C ALA A 382 11.14 -16.16 14.86
N GLU A 383 10.75 -16.62 16.04
CA GLU A 383 11.56 -16.44 17.25
C GLU A 383 12.91 -17.14 17.07
N VAL A 384 12.90 -18.35 16.50
CA VAL A 384 14.11 -19.06 16.09
C VAL A 384 14.89 -18.23 15.05
N ASP A 385 14.24 -17.71 14.01
CA ASP A 385 14.93 -16.89 12.99
C ASP A 385 15.50 -15.58 13.54
N ALA A 386 14.86 -14.97 14.55
CA ALA A 386 15.32 -13.76 15.21
C ALA A 386 16.49 -14.02 16.17
N SER A 387 16.53 -15.20 16.80
CA SER A 387 17.62 -15.63 17.67
C SER A 387 18.91 -15.99 16.92
N ARG A 388 18.82 -16.30 15.61
CA ARG A 388 20.00 -16.50 14.76
C ARG A 388 20.76 -15.19 14.61
N ALA A 389 21.97 -15.12 15.18
CA ALA A 389 22.85 -13.95 15.07
C ALA A 389 23.25 -13.69 13.61
N ARG A 390 22.52 -12.79 12.94
CA ARG A 390 22.81 -12.36 11.57
C ARG A 390 23.89 -11.26 11.57
N LYS A 391 24.91 -11.43 10.73
CA LYS A 391 25.97 -10.42 10.56
C LYS A 391 25.42 -9.20 9.83
N ARG A 392 25.65 -8.01 10.39
CA ARG A 392 25.25 -6.75 9.77
C ARG A 392 26.19 -6.43 8.61
N LYS A 393 25.61 -6.28 7.41
CA LYS A 393 26.32 -5.80 6.22
C LYS A 393 25.58 -4.62 5.60
N LYS A 394 26.33 -3.54 5.40
CA LYS A 394 25.88 -2.37 4.65
C LYS A 394 25.75 -2.78 3.19
N VAL A 395 24.62 -2.45 2.58
CA VAL A 395 24.43 -2.66 1.14
C VAL A 395 25.34 -1.69 0.40
N LYS A 396 26.27 -2.21 -0.41
CA LYS A 396 27.16 -1.41 -1.25
C LYS A 396 26.36 -0.91 -2.45
N MET A 397 26.26 0.40 -2.58
CA MET A 397 25.58 1.07 -3.69
C MET A 397 26.59 1.32 -4.81
N SER A 398 26.15 1.31 -6.06
CA SER A 398 27.05 1.68 -7.15
C SER A 398 27.42 3.16 -7.04
N PRO A 399 28.63 3.58 -7.46
CA PRO A 399 29.05 4.98 -7.36
C PRO A 399 28.09 5.97 -8.03
N ASN A 400 27.33 5.50 -9.03
CA ASN A 400 26.43 6.32 -9.83
C ASN A 400 24.95 6.22 -9.41
N SER A 401 24.57 5.28 -8.54
CA SER A 401 23.18 5.12 -8.09
C SER A 401 22.99 5.55 -6.64
N LYS A 402 21.89 6.27 -6.38
CA LYS A 402 21.48 6.68 -5.02
C LYS A 402 20.50 5.70 -4.39
N PHE A 403 20.06 4.68 -5.12
CA PHE A 403 19.14 3.66 -4.65
C PHE A 403 19.77 2.28 -4.60
N ALA A 404 19.44 1.54 -3.55
CA ALA A 404 19.82 0.15 -3.41
C ALA A 404 18.86 -0.70 -4.24
N ASP A 405 19.43 -1.42 -5.20
CA ASP A 405 18.73 -2.39 -6.02
C ASP A 405 18.66 -3.75 -5.32
N ILE A 406 17.69 -4.58 -5.72
CA ILE A 406 17.54 -5.93 -5.17
C ILE A 406 18.79 -6.78 -5.36
N GLU A 407 19.50 -6.64 -6.48
CA GLU A 407 20.78 -7.33 -6.71
C GLU A 407 21.87 -6.91 -5.72
N ALA A 408 21.93 -5.63 -5.35
CA ALA A 408 22.87 -5.13 -4.36
C ALA A 408 22.52 -5.67 -2.96
N ILE A 409 21.23 -5.77 -2.64
CA ILE A 409 20.74 -6.35 -1.38
C ILE A 409 21.05 -7.85 -1.34
N ARG A 410 20.78 -8.60 -2.43
CA ARG A 410 21.08 -10.04 -2.54
C ARG A 410 22.58 -10.32 -2.39
N ARG A 411 23.44 -9.53 -3.05
CA ARG A 411 24.90 -9.63 -2.85
C ARG A 411 25.31 -9.40 -1.39
N ALA A 412 24.70 -8.41 -0.73
CA ALA A 412 24.97 -8.16 0.68
C ALA A 412 24.45 -9.28 1.61
N GLN A 413 23.38 -9.99 1.23
CA GLN A 413 22.89 -11.19 1.93
C GLN A 413 23.86 -12.37 1.79
N ILE A 414 24.41 -12.59 0.59
CA ILE A 414 25.45 -13.61 0.34
C ILE A 414 26.73 -13.26 1.12
N GLU A 415 27.22 -12.01 1.05
CA GLU A 415 28.39 -11.55 1.84
C GLU A 415 28.16 -11.65 3.37
N ALA A 416 26.91 -11.66 3.83
CA ALA A 416 26.56 -11.83 5.24
C ALA A 416 26.47 -13.31 5.66
N GLY A 417 26.48 -14.25 4.71
CA GLY A 417 26.30 -15.68 4.94
C GLY A 417 24.84 -16.09 5.15
N GLU A 418 23.87 -15.30 4.66
CA GLU A 418 22.44 -15.59 4.79
C GLU A 418 21.84 -16.36 3.60
N LEU A 419 22.55 -16.34 2.47
CA LEU A 419 22.18 -17.05 1.25
C LEU A 419 23.44 -17.73 0.71
N GLU A 420 23.32 -18.99 0.26
CA GLU A 420 24.40 -19.66 -0.46
C GLU A 420 24.52 -19.07 -1.87
N SER A 421 25.76 -18.89 -2.35
CA SER A 421 25.99 -18.47 -3.73
C SER A 421 25.64 -19.64 -4.65
N SER A 422 24.54 -19.53 -5.39
CA SER A 422 24.25 -20.44 -6.51
C SER A 422 25.19 -20.12 -7.67
N THR A 423 26.45 -20.48 -7.54
CA THR A 423 27.41 -20.64 -8.63
C THR A 423 27.76 -22.11 -8.68
N ASP A 424 26.80 -22.92 -9.11
CA ASP A 424 26.98 -24.29 -9.57
C ASP A 424 26.07 -24.49 -10.78
N GLU A 425 26.30 -23.68 -11.82
CA GLU A 425 26.02 -24.09 -13.19
C GLU A 425 27.14 -23.59 -14.10
N SER A 426 27.75 -24.55 -14.80
CA SER A 426 28.73 -24.45 -15.89
C SER A 426 30.18 -24.12 -15.52
N SER A 427 31.01 -25.17 -15.28
CA SER A 427 32.02 -25.61 -16.27
C SER A 427 32.98 -26.68 -15.68
N GLU A 428 32.51 -27.91 -15.54
CA GLU A 428 33.40 -29.08 -15.64
C GLU A 428 32.99 -29.84 -16.90
N SER A 429 33.55 -29.40 -18.04
CA SER A 429 33.64 -30.26 -19.21
C SER A 429 34.82 -31.22 -18.99
N GLU A 430 34.59 -32.28 -18.22
CA GLU A 430 35.44 -33.46 -18.31
C GLU A 430 35.12 -34.14 -19.64
N ASN A 431 35.99 -33.95 -20.63
CA ASN A 431 36.05 -34.81 -21.81
C ASN A 431 36.73 -36.13 -21.42
N PRO A 432 36.11 -37.30 -21.56
CA PRO A 432 36.84 -38.54 -21.66
C PRO A 432 37.13 -38.79 -23.15
N SER A 433 38.33 -38.43 -23.60
CA SER A 433 38.85 -38.96 -24.87
C SER A 433 39.64 -40.23 -24.57
N ASP A 434 38.92 -41.36 -24.49
CA ASP A 434 39.54 -42.68 -24.55
C ASP A 434 40.14 -42.88 -25.95
N SER A 435 41.46 -42.81 -26.03
CA SER A 435 42.21 -43.41 -27.13
C SER A 435 42.77 -44.74 -26.63
N GLU A 436 41.93 -45.78 -26.61
CA GLU A 436 42.41 -47.16 -26.52
C GLU A 436 42.99 -47.59 -27.87
N SER A 437 44.31 -47.71 -27.89
CA SER A 437 45.08 -48.35 -28.95
C SER A 437 44.79 -49.86 -28.98
N CYS A 438 43.95 -50.31 -29.91
CA CYS A 438 43.78 -51.73 -30.21
C CYS A 438 44.97 -52.25 -31.03
N ILE A 439 45.75 -53.14 -30.42
CA ILE A 439 46.76 -53.98 -31.06
C ILE A 439 46.03 -55.09 -31.82
N VAL A 440 46.21 -55.15 -33.15
CA VAL A 440 45.79 -56.30 -33.97
C VAL A 440 46.96 -57.28 -34.05
N VAL A 441 46.79 -58.47 -33.47
CA VAL A 441 47.69 -59.61 -33.65
C VAL A 441 47.19 -60.42 -34.85
N ALA A 442 48.09 -60.67 -35.81
CA ALA A 442 47.83 -61.45 -37.00
C ALA A 442 47.70 -62.95 -36.70
N SER A 443 46.73 -63.60 -37.33
CA SER A 443 46.79 -64.98 -37.83
C SER A 443 45.76 -65.15 -38.94
#